data_AF-A0A2S5LII3-F1
#
_entry.id   AF-A0A2S5LII3-F1
#
_cell.length_a   1.000
_cell.length_b   1.000
_cell.length_c   1.000
_cell.angle_alpha   90.00
_cell.angle_beta   90.00
_cell.angle_gamma   90.00
#
_symmetry.space_group_name_H-M   'P 1'
#
loop_
_entity.id
_entity.type
_entity.pdbx_description
1 polymer ?
#
loop_
_entity_poly.entity_id
_entity_poly.type
_entity_poly.pdbx_seq_one_letter_code
_entity_poly.pdbx_strand_id
1 'polypeptide(L)'
;GVTRDQPKNLIIIDGAWESQRLIEAGVRVVSQAAGGTAQAGVTYGDIARGTGRRLAIARGVEHIGVLYSRDAMTETLNWVNAAFGRSESGYIDARGPWLALLFAGLIALMRPLAQFLPQVSPVPLGASLPWRRLAPIAIAPALLTPLILWKAPTDFLPILLGDYLVAHLAVYGVLIFAGLWLAQGGLPVFRPPRWKPLLIAAVALAAMYTLVLGLPLDAYVISYQPTGVRAPLVPIMFIGCALYFLADEWMTRGPGAARGGYVFSKFCFIASLAIAVALNPRRLFFLVIIAIVIVILLTVYGLVGRWVYARTRDPRVGALGAAFGLAWALAVTFPIVD
;
A
#
# COMPACT_ATOMS: atom_id res chain seq x y z
N GLY A 1 -26.90 -17.91 4.78
CA GLY A 1 -27.72 -16.79 5.26
C GLY A 1 -27.97 -16.96 6.75
N VAL A 2 -28.12 -15.87 7.50
CA VAL A 2 -28.43 -15.89 8.94
C VAL A 2 -29.95 -15.92 9.13
N THR A 3 -30.44 -16.81 9.98
CA THR A 3 -31.85 -16.91 10.38
C THR A 3 -31.99 -16.74 11.88
N ARG A 4 -33.23 -16.72 12.38
CA ARG A 4 -33.50 -16.70 13.82
C ARG A 4 -32.75 -17.81 14.56
N ASP A 5 -32.77 -19.02 14.02
CA ASP A 5 -32.28 -20.23 14.69
C ASP A 5 -30.91 -20.71 14.20
N GLN A 6 -30.34 -20.11 13.14
CA GLN A 6 -29.03 -20.49 12.61
C GLN A 6 -28.13 -19.28 12.29
N PRO A 7 -26.84 -19.31 12.69
CA PRO A 7 -26.14 -20.38 13.43
C PRO A 7 -26.60 -20.50 14.90
N LYS A 8 -26.27 -21.58 15.63
CA LYS A 8 -26.75 -21.79 17.02
C LYS A 8 -26.43 -20.60 17.94
N ASN A 9 -25.16 -20.20 18.02
CA ASN A 9 -24.76 -18.96 18.68
C ASN A 9 -24.18 -18.01 17.62
N LEU A 10 -24.51 -16.72 17.72
CA LEU A 10 -24.02 -15.69 16.82
C LEU A 10 -23.60 -14.45 17.61
N ILE A 11 -22.37 -14.03 17.39
CA ILE A 11 -21.90 -12.69 17.74
C ILE A 11 -21.56 -11.96 16.45
N ILE A 12 -21.98 -10.69 16.38
CA ILE A 12 -21.57 -9.75 15.35
C ILE A 12 -20.75 -8.68 16.06
N ILE A 13 -19.57 -8.36 15.53
CA ILE A 13 -18.67 -7.35 16.09
C ILE A 13 -18.39 -6.34 14.98
N ASP A 14 -18.90 -5.12 15.14
CA ASP A 14 -18.69 -4.04 14.19
C ASP A 14 -17.73 -2.99 14.78
N GLY A 15 -16.97 -2.32 13.93
CA GLY A 15 -16.18 -1.15 14.32
C GLY A 15 -17.05 0.08 14.54
N ALA A 16 -16.71 0.91 15.53
CA ALA A 16 -17.45 2.15 15.80
C ALA A 16 -17.35 3.20 14.69
N TRP A 17 -16.38 3.08 13.79
CA TRP A 17 -16.21 3.96 12.61
C TRP A 17 -16.81 3.37 11.33
N GLU A 18 -17.53 2.26 11.44
CA GLU A 18 -18.23 1.68 10.30
C GLU A 18 -19.38 2.55 9.82
N SER A 19 -19.79 2.33 8.57
CA SER A 19 -20.99 3.00 8.06
C SER A 19 -22.22 2.60 8.87
N GLN A 20 -23.13 3.55 9.10
CA GLN A 20 -24.34 3.29 9.88
C GLN A 20 -25.19 2.15 9.31
N ARG A 21 -25.17 1.97 7.99
CA ARG A 21 -25.86 0.87 7.32
C ARG A 21 -25.36 -0.51 7.74
N LEU A 22 -24.06 -0.65 8.01
CA LEU A 22 -23.46 -1.91 8.49
C LEU A 22 -23.88 -2.19 9.92
N ILE A 23 -23.75 -1.19 10.82
CA ILE A 23 -24.17 -1.31 12.22
C ILE A 23 -25.66 -1.66 12.30
N GLU A 24 -26.50 -0.98 11.52
CA GLU A 24 -27.93 -1.27 11.43
C GLU A 24 -28.22 -2.68 10.89
N ALA A 25 -27.37 -3.22 10.01
CA ALA A 25 -27.49 -4.60 9.56
C ALA A 25 -27.23 -5.57 10.71
N GLY A 26 -26.20 -5.33 11.52
CA GLY A 26 -25.93 -6.08 12.74
C GLY A 26 -27.11 -6.04 13.72
N VAL A 27 -27.66 -4.84 13.97
CA VAL A 27 -28.85 -4.64 14.81
C VAL A 27 -30.03 -5.44 14.28
N ARG A 28 -30.33 -5.38 12.98
CA ARG A 28 -31.45 -6.12 12.38
C ARG A 28 -31.31 -7.63 12.58
N VAL A 29 -30.10 -8.17 12.45
CA VAL A 29 -29.84 -9.61 12.64
C VAL A 29 -30.06 -10.02 14.09
N VAL A 30 -29.51 -9.28 15.05
CA VAL A 30 -29.64 -9.61 16.49
C VAL A 30 -31.07 -9.38 16.99
N SER A 31 -31.78 -8.39 16.44
CA SER A 31 -33.18 -8.08 16.81
C SER A 31 -34.14 -9.25 16.56
N GLN A 32 -33.80 -10.18 15.66
CA GLN A 32 -34.61 -11.39 15.43
C GLN A 32 -34.75 -12.28 16.68
N ALA A 33 -33.80 -12.20 17.62
CA ALA A 33 -33.86 -12.92 18.90
C ALA A 33 -34.26 -12.03 20.09
N ALA A 34 -34.23 -10.71 19.94
CA ALA A 34 -34.46 -9.77 21.03
C ALA A 34 -35.94 -9.47 21.33
N GLY A 35 -36.85 -9.79 20.40
CA GLY A 35 -38.28 -9.42 20.52
C GLY A 35 -38.53 -7.90 20.43
N GLY A 36 -37.54 -7.14 19.96
CA GLY A 36 -37.52 -5.68 19.84
C GLY A 36 -36.19 -5.21 19.26
N THR A 37 -35.93 -3.90 19.24
CA THR A 37 -34.67 -3.36 18.74
C THR A 37 -33.51 -3.78 19.66
N ALA A 38 -32.58 -4.57 19.13
CA ALA A 38 -31.41 -5.02 19.87
C ALA A 38 -30.47 -3.87 20.23
N GLN A 39 -29.91 -3.92 21.43
CA GLN A 39 -28.88 -2.99 21.90
C GLN A 39 -27.50 -3.63 21.81
N ALA A 40 -26.51 -2.82 21.43
CA ALA A 40 -25.12 -3.25 21.46
C ALA A 40 -24.67 -3.57 22.89
N GLY A 41 -23.85 -4.59 23.05
CA GLY A 41 -23.33 -5.01 24.35
C GLY A 41 -24.30 -5.85 25.18
N VAL A 42 -25.48 -6.18 24.65
CA VAL A 42 -26.47 -7.07 25.31
C VAL A 42 -26.49 -8.43 24.61
N THR A 43 -26.50 -9.49 25.41
CA THR A 43 -26.69 -10.86 24.91
C THR A 43 -28.16 -11.25 25.05
N TYR A 44 -28.79 -11.60 23.93
CA TYR A 44 -30.15 -12.10 23.86
C TYR A 44 -30.15 -13.62 23.69
N GLY A 45 -31.17 -14.29 24.24
CA GLY A 45 -31.24 -15.75 24.27
C GLY A 45 -30.26 -16.37 25.29
N ASP A 46 -30.05 -17.68 25.16
CA ASP A 46 -29.18 -18.46 26.04
C ASP A 46 -28.06 -19.11 25.22
N ILE A 47 -26.82 -18.72 25.52
CA ILE A 47 -25.61 -19.22 24.86
C ILE A 47 -25.44 -20.73 25.10
N ALA A 48 -25.70 -21.23 26.31
CA ALA A 48 -25.55 -22.64 26.65
C ALA A 48 -26.55 -23.53 25.90
N ARG A 49 -27.72 -22.98 25.58
CA ARG A 49 -28.76 -23.66 24.78
C ARG A 49 -28.59 -23.46 23.28
N GLY A 50 -27.55 -22.74 22.84
CA GLY A 50 -27.30 -22.50 21.43
C GLY A 50 -28.34 -21.57 20.80
N THR A 51 -28.74 -20.52 21.52
CA THR A 51 -29.67 -19.48 21.05
C THR A 51 -29.12 -18.05 21.26
N GLY A 52 -27.88 -17.92 21.72
CA GLY A 52 -27.25 -16.65 22.04
C GLY A 52 -27.06 -15.76 20.81
N ARG A 53 -27.47 -14.49 20.92
CA ARG A 53 -27.25 -13.43 19.92
C ARG A 53 -26.70 -12.18 20.58
N ARG A 54 -25.64 -11.62 20.02
CA ARG A 54 -25.02 -10.38 20.52
C ARG A 54 -24.49 -9.53 19.37
N LEU A 55 -24.72 -8.23 19.47
CA LEU A 55 -23.99 -7.22 18.70
C LEU A 55 -23.01 -6.55 19.66
N ALA A 56 -21.72 -6.53 19.33
CA ALA A 56 -20.70 -5.77 20.03
C ALA A 56 -20.15 -4.68 19.11
N ILE A 57 -19.82 -3.52 19.68
CA ILE A 57 -19.22 -2.41 18.95
C ILE A 57 -17.80 -2.18 19.49
N ALA A 58 -16.80 -2.39 18.65
CA ALA A 58 -15.40 -2.15 18.98
C ALA A 58 -15.07 -0.66 18.83
N ARG A 59 -14.51 -0.04 19.88
CA ARG A 59 -14.29 1.41 19.89
C ARG A 59 -13.11 1.82 19.02
N GLY A 60 -13.25 2.96 18.34
CA GLY A 60 -12.14 3.66 17.67
C GLY A 60 -11.53 2.92 16.48
N VAL A 61 -12.26 2.01 15.86
CA VAL A 61 -11.78 1.20 14.74
C VAL A 61 -12.79 1.16 13.60
N GLU A 62 -12.25 1.07 12.38
CA GLU A 62 -12.99 0.85 11.14
C GLU A 62 -12.94 -0.62 10.70
N HIS A 63 -13.40 -0.88 9.48
CA HIS A 63 -13.54 -2.19 8.85
C HIS A 63 -12.33 -3.12 8.93
N ILE A 64 -11.11 -2.61 8.71
CA ILE A 64 -9.89 -3.43 8.78
C ILE A 64 -9.40 -3.49 10.24
N GLY A 65 -9.46 -2.37 10.95
CA GLY A 65 -9.01 -2.26 12.33
C GLY A 65 -9.78 -3.11 13.34
N VAL A 66 -11.03 -3.46 13.07
CA VAL A 66 -11.86 -4.30 13.96
C VAL A 66 -11.18 -5.63 14.29
N LEU A 67 -10.50 -6.24 13.30
CA LEU A 67 -9.80 -7.53 13.43
C LEU A 67 -8.67 -7.50 14.47
N TYR A 68 -8.04 -6.35 14.65
CA TYR A 68 -6.88 -6.16 15.52
C TYR A 68 -7.23 -5.40 16.80
N SER A 69 -8.51 -5.05 17.00
CA SER A 69 -8.94 -4.27 18.14
C SER A 69 -8.98 -5.12 19.40
N ARG A 70 -8.49 -4.55 20.51
CA ARG A 70 -8.56 -5.20 21.83
C ARG A 70 -10.00 -5.55 22.21
N ASP A 71 -10.94 -4.65 21.91
CA ASP A 71 -12.36 -4.83 22.19
C ASP A 71 -12.91 -6.06 21.43
N ALA A 72 -12.66 -6.17 20.11
CA ALA A 72 -13.16 -7.31 19.33
C ALA A 72 -12.52 -8.64 19.74
N MET A 73 -11.22 -8.66 20.02
CA MET A 73 -10.54 -9.88 20.48
C MET A 73 -11.04 -10.32 21.86
N THR A 74 -11.30 -9.37 22.75
CA THR A 74 -11.85 -9.65 24.09
C THR A 74 -13.28 -10.17 23.99
N GLU A 75 -14.13 -9.53 23.19
CA GLU A 75 -15.51 -9.98 22.94
C GLU A 75 -15.53 -11.38 22.29
N THR A 76 -14.62 -11.65 21.35
CA THR A 76 -14.49 -12.98 20.72
C THR A 76 -14.07 -14.03 21.74
N LEU A 77 -13.04 -13.77 22.55
CA LEU A 77 -12.59 -14.69 23.59
C LEU A 77 -13.71 -14.99 24.60
N ASN A 78 -14.38 -13.96 25.09
CA ASN A 78 -15.49 -14.10 26.04
C ASN A 78 -16.64 -14.89 25.42
N TRP A 79 -16.97 -14.64 24.16
CA TRP A 79 -18.01 -15.36 23.44
C TRP A 79 -17.68 -16.85 23.26
N VAL A 80 -16.45 -17.16 22.85
CA VAL A 80 -15.97 -18.55 22.69
C VAL A 80 -15.98 -19.27 24.04
N ASN A 81 -15.47 -18.63 25.09
CA ASN A 81 -15.51 -19.16 26.45
C ASN A 81 -16.95 -19.52 26.86
N ALA A 82 -17.89 -18.60 26.71
CA ALA A 82 -19.29 -18.83 27.05
C ALA A 82 -19.92 -19.93 26.19
N ALA A 83 -19.66 -19.96 24.88
CA ALA A 83 -20.23 -20.93 23.95
C ALA A 83 -19.77 -22.37 24.20
N PHE A 84 -18.57 -22.55 24.73
CA PHE A 84 -17.98 -23.87 24.98
C PHE A 84 -17.86 -24.22 26.47
N GLY A 85 -18.42 -23.41 27.37
CA GLY A 85 -18.36 -23.64 28.82
C GLY A 85 -16.93 -23.59 29.38
N ARG A 86 -16.07 -22.75 28.79
CA ARG A 86 -14.67 -22.55 29.20
C ARG A 86 -14.52 -21.24 29.96
N SER A 87 -13.43 -21.12 30.71
CA SER A 87 -13.07 -19.92 31.49
C SER A 87 -11.59 -19.56 31.29
N GLU A 88 -11.13 -19.53 30.04
CA GLU A 88 -9.73 -19.29 29.72
C GLU A 88 -9.43 -17.79 29.66
N SER A 89 -8.35 -17.35 30.33
CA SER A 89 -7.78 -16.01 30.14
C SER A 89 -6.71 -16.06 29.04
N GLY A 90 -7.17 -16.08 27.79
CA GLY A 90 -6.31 -16.14 26.60
C GLY A 90 -5.50 -14.85 26.36
N TYR A 91 -4.42 -14.98 25.57
CA TYR A 91 -3.63 -13.84 25.11
C TYR A 91 -4.46 -12.94 24.18
N ILE A 92 -4.55 -11.65 24.51
CA ILE A 92 -5.10 -10.62 23.61
C ILE A 92 -3.93 -9.96 22.89
N ASP A 93 -3.93 -10.05 21.56
CA ASP A 93 -2.85 -9.55 20.75
C ASP A 93 -2.68 -8.03 20.92
N ALA A 94 -1.44 -7.61 21.17
CA ALA A 94 -1.06 -6.21 21.35
C ALA A 94 0.22 -5.88 20.58
N ARG A 95 0.53 -6.64 19.50
CA ARG A 95 1.78 -6.47 18.75
C ARG A 95 1.89 -5.15 17.98
N GLY A 96 0.81 -4.39 17.80
CA GLY A 96 0.78 -3.16 16.98
C GLY A 96 1.94 -2.18 17.24
N PRO A 97 2.10 -1.63 18.47
CA PRO A 97 3.22 -0.74 18.80
C PRO A 97 4.60 -1.39 18.63
N TRP A 98 4.71 -2.68 18.90
CA TRP A 98 5.97 -3.44 18.76
C TRP A 98 6.34 -3.68 17.30
N LEU A 99 5.35 -3.92 16.42
CA LEU A 99 5.53 -3.94 14.97
C LEU A 99 5.96 -2.56 14.47
N ALA A 100 5.34 -1.48 14.96
CA ALA A 100 5.74 -0.13 14.60
C ALA A 100 7.20 0.15 14.99
N LEU A 101 7.60 -0.24 16.21
CA LEU A 101 8.98 -0.13 16.67
C LEU A 101 9.95 -0.97 15.82
N LEU A 102 9.58 -2.22 15.52
CA LEU A 102 10.35 -3.13 14.68
C LEU A 102 10.56 -2.53 13.28
N PHE A 103 9.50 -2.13 12.59
CA PHE A 103 9.60 -1.58 11.24
C PHE A 103 10.28 -0.21 11.21
N ALA A 104 10.09 0.63 12.23
CA ALA A 104 10.86 1.87 12.36
C ALA A 104 12.37 1.58 12.50
N GLY A 105 12.74 0.58 13.31
CA GLY A 105 14.11 0.12 13.46
C GLY A 105 14.69 -0.46 12.17
N LEU A 106 13.93 -1.29 11.45
CA LEU A 106 14.33 -1.87 10.16
C LEU A 106 14.49 -0.80 9.08
N ILE A 107 13.59 0.19 9.02
CA ILE A 107 13.74 1.35 8.12
C ILE A 107 14.99 2.15 8.51
N ALA A 108 15.23 2.40 9.80
CA ALA A 108 16.44 3.09 10.24
C ALA A 108 17.73 2.33 9.89
N LEU A 109 17.71 0.99 9.95
CA LEU A 109 18.81 0.11 9.56
C LEU A 109 19.19 0.23 8.08
N MET A 110 18.24 0.59 7.20
CA MET A 110 18.52 0.81 5.78
C MET A 110 19.53 1.95 5.55
N ARG A 111 19.64 2.91 6.47
CA ARG A 111 20.57 4.04 6.36
C ARG A 111 22.05 3.63 6.41
N PRO A 112 22.56 2.92 7.44
CA PRO A 112 23.92 2.40 7.43
C PRO A 112 24.12 1.35 6.34
N LEU A 113 23.12 0.49 6.06
CA LEU A 113 23.22 -0.49 4.97
C LEU A 113 23.45 0.16 3.60
N ALA A 114 22.79 1.29 3.33
CA ALA A 114 22.97 2.04 2.10
C ALA A 114 24.41 2.53 1.91
N GLN A 115 25.23 2.65 2.97
CA GLN A 115 26.64 3.08 2.86
C GLN A 115 27.54 2.03 2.22
N PHE A 116 27.15 0.74 2.26
CA PHE A 116 27.87 -0.36 1.63
C PHE A 116 27.63 -0.46 0.12
N LEU A 117 26.64 0.27 -0.42
CA LEU A 117 26.39 0.29 -1.86
C LEU A 117 27.57 0.93 -2.63
N PRO A 118 27.89 0.47 -3.85
CA PRO A 118 28.98 1.05 -4.62
C PRO A 118 28.67 2.50 -5.04
N GLN A 119 29.71 3.31 -5.22
CA GLN A 119 29.53 4.62 -5.86
C GLN A 119 29.30 4.40 -7.35
N VAL A 120 28.15 4.80 -7.87
CA VAL A 120 27.80 4.57 -9.28
C VAL A 120 28.31 5.72 -10.16
N SER A 121 28.26 6.95 -9.65
CA SER A 121 28.71 8.14 -10.36
C SER A 121 29.71 8.98 -9.54
N PRO A 122 30.75 9.57 -10.16
CA PRO A 122 31.64 10.49 -9.48
C PRO A 122 30.94 11.80 -9.08
N VAL A 123 29.92 12.22 -9.84
CA VAL A 123 29.15 13.45 -9.60
C VAL A 123 27.67 13.13 -9.37
N PRO A 124 26.94 13.91 -8.54
CA PRO A 124 25.49 13.72 -8.37
C PRO A 124 24.76 13.90 -9.71
N LEU A 125 24.01 12.87 -10.12
CA LEU A 125 23.21 12.86 -11.35
C LEU A 125 21.73 13.21 -11.09
N GLY A 126 21.04 13.63 -12.14
CA GLY A 126 19.62 13.96 -12.15
C GLY A 126 19.32 15.06 -13.16
N ALA A 127 18.04 15.40 -13.32
CA ALA A 127 17.61 16.43 -14.26
C ALA A 127 17.91 17.86 -13.79
N SER A 128 18.19 18.05 -12.48
CA SER A 128 18.58 19.36 -11.93
C SER A 128 17.58 20.48 -12.19
N LEU A 129 16.28 20.14 -12.19
CA LEU A 129 15.25 21.08 -12.64
C LEU A 129 14.88 22.10 -11.55
N PRO A 130 14.85 23.41 -11.87
CA PRO A 130 14.22 24.40 -11.01
C PRO A 130 12.69 24.29 -11.09
N TRP A 131 11.99 24.90 -10.14
CA TRP A 131 10.52 24.88 -10.03
C TRP A 131 9.80 25.21 -11.34
N ARG A 132 10.28 26.21 -12.07
CA ARG A 132 9.71 26.65 -13.37
C ARG A 132 9.59 25.53 -14.40
N ARG A 133 10.52 24.57 -14.39
CA ARG A 133 10.52 23.41 -15.31
C ARG A 133 9.92 22.17 -14.66
N LEU A 134 10.16 21.96 -13.37
CA LEU A 134 9.64 20.79 -12.65
C LEU A 134 8.10 20.81 -12.54
N ALA A 135 7.50 21.95 -12.19
CA ALA A 135 6.07 22.05 -11.95
C ALA A 135 5.22 21.59 -13.15
N PRO A 136 5.41 22.08 -14.39
CA PRO A 136 4.60 21.63 -15.53
C PRO A 136 4.82 20.15 -15.84
N ILE A 137 6.05 19.62 -15.71
CA ILE A 137 6.37 18.22 -15.96
C ILE A 137 5.74 17.30 -14.89
N ALA A 138 5.52 17.79 -13.68
CA ALA A 138 4.84 17.04 -12.61
C ALA A 138 3.30 17.16 -12.66
N ILE A 139 2.77 18.34 -12.98
CA ILE A 139 1.32 18.61 -13.02
C ILE A 139 0.67 17.97 -14.25
N ALA A 140 1.29 18.07 -15.44
CA ALA A 140 0.67 17.57 -16.66
C ALA A 140 0.37 16.06 -16.60
N PRO A 141 1.28 15.17 -16.18
CA PRO A 141 0.97 13.75 -16.00
C PRO A 141 -0.14 13.49 -14.98
N ALA A 142 -0.24 14.29 -13.92
CA ALA A 142 -1.27 14.14 -12.89
C ALA A 142 -2.69 14.40 -13.41
N LEU A 143 -2.83 15.22 -14.45
CA LEU A 143 -4.11 15.47 -15.11
C LEU A 143 -4.32 14.52 -16.29
N LEU A 144 -3.29 14.35 -17.12
CA LEU A 144 -3.40 13.61 -18.37
C LEU A 144 -3.52 12.10 -18.18
N THR A 145 -2.78 11.52 -17.23
CA THR A 145 -2.81 10.06 -16.98
C THR A 145 -4.22 9.53 -16.69
N PRO A 146 -4.97 10.07 -15.70
CA PRO A 146 -6.31 9.58 -15.41
C PRO A 146 -7.29 9.84 -16.56
N LEU A 147 -7.12 10.93 -17.33
CA LEU A 147 -7.95 11.22 -18.50
C LEU A 147 -7.69 10.26 -19.67
N ILE A 148 -6.43 9.95 -19.95
CA ILE A 148 -6.03 8.98 -20.98
C ILE A 148 -6.57 7.59 -20.63
N LEU A 149 -6.45 7.18 -19.37
CA LEU A 149 -6.87 5.86 -18.91
C LEU A 149 -8.36 5.75 -18.59
N TRP A 150 -9.12 6.85 -18.63
CA TRP A 150 -10.54 6.85 -18.22
C TRP A 150 -11.38 5.82 -18.98
N LYS A 151 -11.12 5.66 -20.28
CA LYS A 151 -11.83 4.71 -21.15
C LYS A 151 -10.94 3.59 -21.68
N ALA A 152 -9.72 3.46 -21.14
CA ALA A 152 -8.82 2.39 -21.57
C ALA A 152 -9.33 1.03 -21.04
N PRO A 153 -9.35 -0.03 -21.85
CA PRO A 153 -9.58 -1.37 -21.35
C PRO A 153 -8.34 -1.78 -20.54
N THR A 154 -8.51 -2.10 -19.25
CA THR A 154 -7.39 -2.51 -18.40
C THR A 154 -7.47 -3.96 -17.94
N ASP A 155 -8.37 -4.81 -18.41
CA ASP A 155 -8.55 -6.18 -17.88
C ASP A 155 -7.49 -7.22 -18.34
N PHE A 156 -6.20 -6.97 -18.10
CA PHE A 156 -5.09 -7.82 -18.56
C PHE A 156 -4.29 -8.50 -17.43
N LEU A 157 -4.51 -8.15 -16.16
CA LEU A 157 -3.89 -8.82 -15.01
C LEU A 157 -4.97 -9.48 -14.13
N PRO A 158 -4.72 -10.71 -13.61
CA PRO A 158 -5.63 -11.41 -12.71
C PRO A 158 -5.50 -10.89 -11.26
N ILE A 159 -5.32 -9.58 -11.10
CA ILE A 159 -5.17 -8.91 -9.81
C ILE A 159 -6.12 -7.72 -9.78
N LEU A 160 -6.94 -7.63 -8.74
CA LEU A 160 -7.82 -6.48 -8.52
C LEU A 160 -7.01 -5.18 -8.55
N LEU A 161 -7.32 -4.27 -9.47
CA LEU A 161 -6.62 -2.99 -9.68
C LEU A 161 -5.14 -3.06 -10.08
N GLY A 162 -4.53 -4.25 -10.14
CA GLY A 162 -3.12 -4.40 -10.50
C GLY A 162 -2.85 -3.89 -11.91
N ASP A 163 -3.77 -4.19 -12.82
CA ASP A 163 -3.82 -3.67 -14.18
C ASP A 163 -3.82 -2.14 -14.26
N TYR A 164 -4.75 -1.52 -13.55
CA TYR A 164 -4.97 -0.08 -13.58
C TYR A 164 -3.75 0.64 -13.01
N LEU A 165 -3.22 0.16 -11.87
CA LEU A 165 -2.03 0.75 -11.25
C LEU A 165 -0.79 0.64 -12.14
N VAL A 166 -0.56 -0.51 -12.77
CA VAL A 166 0.57 -0.69 -13.69
C VAL A 166 0.44 0.22 -14.91
N ALA A 167 -0.75 0.29 -15.51
CA ALA A 167 -1.01 1.18 -16.64
C ALA A 167 -0.87 2.66 -16.24
N HIS A 168 -1.37 3.04 -15.06
CA HIS A 168 -1.26 4.39 -14.54
C HIS A 168 0.20 4.78 -14.31
N LEU A 169 0.99 3.93 -13.64
CA LEU A 169 2.43 4.16 -13.44
C LEU A 169 3.18 4.25 -14.77
N ALA A 170 2.89 3.36 -15.72
CA ALA A 170 3.53 3.35 -17.03
C ALA A 170 3.23 4.64 -17.82
N VAL A 171 1.96 5.01 -17.97
CA VAL A 171 1.55 6.23 -18.68
C VAL A 171 2.08 7.48 -17.98
N TYR A 172 1.98 7.55 -16.65
CA TYR A 172 2.49 8.67 -15.87
C TYR A 172 4.00 8.84 -16.05
N GLY A 173 4.76 7.74 -15.98
CA GLY A 173 6.20 7.73 -16.21
C GLY A 173 6.60 8.14 -17.63
N VAL A 174 5.89 7.63 -18.64
CA VAL A 174 6.09 8.01 -20.05
C VAL A 174 5.84 9.50 -20.26
N LEU A 175 4.80 10.07 -19.65
CA LEU A 175 4.50 11.50 -19.74
C LEU A 175 5.57 12.36 -19.05
N ILE A 176 6.12 11.92 -17.91
CA ILE A 176 7.29 12.59 -17.31
C ILE A 176 8.48 12.51 -18.26
N PHE A 177 8.79 11.33 -18.83
CA PHE A 177 9.89 11.18 -19.76
C PHE A 177 9.75 12.09 -20.98
N ALA A 178 8.56 12.18 -21.56
CA ALA A 178 8.26 13.09 -22.65
C ALA A 178 8.49 14.56 -22.24
N GLY A 179 8.00 14.96 -21.06
CA GLY A 179 8.24 16.30 -20.52
C GLY A 179 9.73 16.61 -20.28
N LEU A 180 10.49 15.64 -19.76
CA LEU A 180 11.94 15.76 -19.58
C LEU A 180 12.68 15.87 -20.91
N TRP A 181 12.32 15.05 -21.89
CA TRP A 181 12.91 15.06 -23.24
C TRP A 181 12.68 16.39 -23.94
N LEU A 182 11.46 16.93 -23.87
CA LEU A 182 11.13 18.26 -24.39
C LEU A 182 11.90 19.37 -23.66
N ALA A 183 11.98 19.31 -22.32
CA ALA A 183 12.72 20.30 -21.52
C ALA A 183 14.24 20.29 -21.74
N GLN A 184 14.77 19.20 -22.31
CA GLN A 184 16.18 19.04 -22.70
C GLN A 184 16.44 19.30 -24.19
N GLY A 185 15.43 19.78 -24.93
CA GLY A 185 15.60 20.10 -26.37
C GLY A 185 15.77 18.86 -27.25
N GLY A 186 15.16 17.74 -26.88
CA GLY A 186 15.23 16.49 -27.65
C GLY A 186 16.45 15.63 -27.38
N LEU A 187 17.30 16.03 -26.44
CA LEU A 187 18.47 15.25 -26.03
C LEU A 187 18.06 14.04 -25.16
N PRO A 188 18.89 12.96 -25.14
CA PRO A 188 18.63 11.81 -24.29
C PRO A 188 18.47 12.20 -22.82
N VAL A 189 17.34 11.82 -22.21
CA VAL A 189 17.00 12.18 -20.83
C VAL A 189 18.06 11.69 -19.84
N PHE A 190 18.60 10.49 -20.07
CA PHE A 190 19.62 9.88 -19.23
C PHE A 190 21.02 10.06 -19.78
N ARG A 191 21.96 10.28 -18.86
CA ARG A 191 23.37 10.03 -19.15
C ARG A 191 23.64 8.52 -19.25
N PRO A 192 24.53 8.07 -20.15
CA PRO A 192 24.91 6.67 -20.26
C PRO A 192 25.30 6.09 -18.89
N PRO A 193 24.67 5.00 -18.43
CA PRO A 193 24.97 4.42 -17.13
C PRO A 193 26.30 3.66 -17.13
N ARG A 194 26.94 3.61 -15.96
CA ARG A 194 27.91 2.57 -15.66
C ARG A 194 27.13 1.33 -15.22
N TRP A 195 26.83 0.44 -16.16
CA TRP A 195 25.91 -0.69 -15.95
C TRP A 195 26.29 -1.59 -14.78
N LYS A 196 27.56 -2.01 -14.67
CA LYS A 196 28.00 -2.91 -13.59
C LYS A 196 27.70 -2.37 -12.18
N PRO A 197 28.20 -1.19 -11.76
CA PRO A 197 27.92 -0.68 -10.41
C PRO A 197 26.45 -0.31 -10.22
N LEU A 198 25.75 0.15 -11.27
CA LEU A 198 24.31 0.42 -11.23
C LEU A 198 23.51 -0.85 -10.90
N LEU A 199 23.74 -1.93 -11.65
CA LEU A 199 23.03 -3.20 -11.46
C LEU A 199 23.36 -3.84 -10.10
N ILE A 200 24.63 -3.82 -9.69
CA ILE A 200 25.02 -4.31 -8.36
C ILE A 200 24.28 -3.53 -7.27
N ALA A 201 24.24 -2.20 -7.35
CA ALA A 201 23.56 -1.39 -6.35
C ALA A 201 22.03 -1.60 -6.37
N ALA A 202 21.42 -1.74 -7.55
CA ALA A 202 19.99 -1.97 -7.69
C ALA A 202 19.58 -3.35 -7.16
N VAL A 203 20.32 -4.41 -7.48
CA VAL A 203 20.09 -5.76 -6.96
C VAL A 203 20.32 -5.81 -5.46
N ALA A 204 21.38 -5.16 -4.94
CA ALA A 204 21.62 -5.08 -3.51
C ALA A 204 20.48 -4.35 -2.78
N LEU A 205 19.95 -3.26 -3.34
CA LEU A 205 18.82 -2.55 -2.76
C LEU A 205 17.52 -3.38 -2.82
N ALA A 206 17.28 -4.08 -3.92
CA ALA A 206 16.16 -5.01 -4.03
C ALA A 206 16.25 -6.12 -2.97
N ALA A 207 17.44 -6.72 -2.78
CA ALA A 207 17.70 -7.69 -1.73
C ALA A 207 17.51 -7.09 -0.34
N MET A 208 17.94 -5.85 -0.08
CA MET A 208 17.67 -5.18 1.20
C MET A 208 16.16 -5.02 1.43
N TYR A 209 15.38 -4.60 0.43
CA TYR A 209 13.92 -4.52 0.59
C TYR A 209 13.28 -5.89 0.87
N THR A 210 13.70 -6.95 0.19
CA THR A 210 13.18 -8.30 0.44
C THR A 210 13.60 -8.84 1.81
N LEU A 211 14.88 -8.74 2.16
CA LEU A 211 15.44 -9.36 3.36
C LEU A 211 15.13 -8.55 4.64
N VAL A 212 15.25 -7.23 4.57
CA VAL A 212 15.10 -6.35 5.74
C VAL A 212 13.63 -5.97 5.98
N LEU A 213 12.82 -5.81 4.93
CA LEU A 213 11.40 -5.44 5.07
C LEU A 213 10.47 -6.60 4.73
N GLY A 214 10.72 -7.30 3.61
CA GLY A 214 9.84 -8.37 3.13
C GLY A 214 9.77 -9.59 4.06
N LEU A 215 10.90 -10.11 4.55
CA LEU A 215 10.90 -11.27 5.45
C LEU A 215 10.22 -10.97 6.80
N PRO A 216 10.45 -9.83 7.47
CA PRO A 216 9.68 -9.49 8.68
C PRO A 216 8.19 -9.25 8.41
N LEU A 217 7.82 -8.69 7.24
CA LEU A 217 6.41 -8.59 6.84
C LEU A 217 5.77 -9.97 6.71
N ASP A 218 6.45 -10.89 6.03
CA ASP A 218 6.02 -12.28 5.86
C ASP A 218 5.85 -13.02 7.19
N ALA A 219 6.81 -12.82 8.10
CA ALA A 219 6.84 -13.51 9.39
C ALA A 219 5.78 -12.99 10.38
N TYR A 220 5.47 -11.68 10.37
CA TYR A 220 4.73 -11.06 11.48
C TYR A 220 3.43 -10.36 11.08
N VAL A 221 3.21 -10.06 9.80
CA VAL A 221 2.10 -9.21 9.35
C VAL A 221 1.17 -9.94 8.38
N ILE A 222 1.70 -10.35 7.22
CA ILE A 222 0.90 -10.94 6.13
C ILE A 222 1.81 -11.81 5.28
N SER A 223 1.26 -12.87 4.66
CA SER A 223 2.01 -13.62 3.65
C SER A 223 2.48 -12.69 2.54
N TYR A 224 3.79 -12.57 2.39
CA TYR A 224 4.47 -11.57 1.57
C TYR A 224 5.42 -12.19 0.54
N GLN A 225 5.37 -13.51 0.38
CA GLN A 225 6.10 -14.22 -0.67
C GLN A 225 5.25 -14.35 -1.94
N PRO A 226 5.79 -14.01 -3.13
CA PRO A 226 5.11 -14.16 -4.41
C PRO A 226 5.16 -15.63 -4.84
N THR A 227 4.22 -16.43 -4.35
CA THR A 227 4.09 -17.86 -4.69
C THR A 227 3.07 -18.09 -5.81
N GLY A 228 3.20 -19.20 -6.52
CA GLY A 228 2.25 -19.63 -7.57
C GLY A 228 2.04 -18.58 -8.66
N VAL A 229 0.78 -18.22 -8.91
CA VAL A 229 0.38 -17.25 -9.94
C VAL A 229 0.92 -15.83 -9.70
N ARG A 230 1.39 -15.50 -8.48
CA ARG A 230 1.90 -14.16 -8.15
C ARG A 230 3.35 -13.95 -8.58
N ALA A 231 4.16 -15.00 -8.63
CA ALA A 231 5.56 -14.94 -9.04
C ALA A 231 5.77 -14.27 -10.42
N PRO A 232 5.06 -14.67 -11.50
CA PRO A 232 5.22 -14.05 -12.81
C PRO A 232 4.68 -12.61 -12.88
N LEU A 233 3.87 -12.16 -11.91
CA LEU A 233 3.30 -10.82 -11.91
C LEU A 233 4.33 -9.78 -11.48
N VAL A 234 5.27 -10.13 -10.61
CA VAL A 234 6.34 -9.23 -10.16
C VAL A 234 7.13 -8.61 -11.33
N PRO A 235 7.70 -9.37 -12.29
CA PRO A 235 8.43 -8.77 -13.41
C PRO A 235 7.53 -7.95 -14.35
N ILE A 236 6.25 -8.32 -14.53
CA ILE A 236 5.31 -7.56 -15.37
C ILE A 236 5.03 -6.20 -14.72
N MET A 237 4.68 -6.20 -13.43
CA MET A 237 4.41 -4.98 -12.67
C MET A 237 5.66 -4.10 -12.52
N PHE A 238 6.84 -4.73 -12.44
CA PHE A 238 8.12 -4.03 -12.37
C PHE A 238 8.34 -3.10 -13.56
N ILE A 239 7.93 -3.48 -14.79
CA ILE A 239 8.09 -2.65 -15.98
C ILE A 239 7.34 -1.31 -15.80
N GLY A 240 6.05 -1.37 -15.43
CA GLY A 240 5.25 -0.17 -15.22
C GLY A 240 5.76 0.68 -14.05
N CYS A 241 6.13 0.03 -12.94
CA CYS A 241 6.72 0.72 -11.78
C CYS A 241 8.05 1.39 -12.14
N ALA A 242 8.91 0.72 -12.91
CA ALA A 242 10.22 1.23 -13.32
C ALA A 242 10.07 2.48 -14.18
N LEU A 243 9.12 2.51 -15.12
CA LEU A 243 8.85 3.71 -15.93
C LEU A 243 8.55 4.94 -15.06
N TYR A 244 7.66 4.79 -14.08
CA TYR A 244 7.34 5.86 -13.14
C TYR A 244 8.54 6.27 -12.29
N PHE A 245 9.13 5.34 -11.54
CA PHE A 245 10.18 5.68 -10.57
C PHE A 245 11.45 6.19 -11.24
N LEU A 246 11.82 5.65 -12.41
CA LEU A 246 13.00 6.14 -13.14
C LEU A 246 12.79 7.58 -13.62
N ALA A 247 11.61 7.90 -14.13
CA ALA A 247 11.29 9.25 -14.60
C ALA A 247 11.23 10.24 -13.41
N ASP A 248 10.54 9.86 -12.34
CA ASP A 248 10.31 10.72 -11.17
C ASP A 248 11.58 10.97 -10.34
N GLU A 249 12.37 9.92 -10.04
CA GLU A 249 13.64 10.10 -9.35
C GLU A 249 14.65 10.87 -10.20
N TRP A 250 14.64 10.72 -11.53
CA TRP A 250 15.49 11.54 -12.38
C TRP A 250 15.05 13.02 -12.38
N MET A 251 13.75 13.27 -12.50
CA MET A 251 13.16 14.61 -12.51
C MET A 251 13.46 15.40 -11.22
N THR A 252 13.43 14.72 -10.07
CA THR A 252 13.45 15.37 -8.74
C THR A 252 14.84 15.44 -8.10
N ARG A 253 15.88 14.95 -8.79
CA ARG A 253 17.26 14.88 -8.26
C ARG A 253 18.24 15.69 -9.11
N GLY A 254 19.46 15.82 -8.61
CA GLY A 254 20.58 16.51 -9.25
C GLY A 254 20.95 17.85 -8.59
N PRO A 255 22.15 18.39 -8.88
CA PRO A 255 22.59 19.70 -8.40
C PRO A 255 21.65 20.79 -8.92
N GLY A 256 20.93 21.50 -8.04
CA GLY A 256 19.97 22.55 -8.44
C GLY A 256 18.51 22.09 -8.56
N ALA A 257 18.20 20.83 -8.21
CA ALA A 257 16.82 20.38 -8.11
C ALA A 257 15.99 21.25 -7.14
N ALA A 258 14.74 21.52 -7.50
CA ALA A 258 13.83 22.32 -6.71
C ALA A 258 13.68 21.79 -5.27
N ARG A 259 13.92 22.64 -4.27
CA ARG A 259 13.70 22.29 -2.85
C ARG A 259 12.22 21.93 -2.66
N GLY A 260 11.97 20.71 -2.15
CA GLY A 260 10.61 20.18 -1.99
C GLY A 260 10.01 19.53 -3.24
N GLY A 261 10.70 19.56 -4.39
CA GLY A 261 10.20 19.00 -5.65
C GLY A 261 9.82 17.51 -5.58
N TYR A 262 10.54 16.73 -4.77
CA TYR A 262 10.21 15.32 -4.51
C TYR A 262 8.85 15.16 -3.80
N VAL A 263 8.58 15.96 -2.77
CA VAL A 263 7.29 15.89 -2.04
C VAL A 263 6.16 16.34 -2.96
N PHE A 264 6.39 17.39 -3.75
CA PHE A 264 5.43 17.87 -4.73
C PHE A 264 5.12 16.84 -5.81
N SER A 265 6.11 16.12 -6.34
CA SER A 265 5.85 15.09 -7.35
C SER A 265 5.02 13.93 -6.79
N LYS A 266 5.24 13.55 -5.52
CA LYS A 266 4.40 12.56 -4.83
C LYS A 266 2.99 13.07 -4.58
N PHE A 267 2.83 14.34 -4.21
CA PHE A 267 1.51 14.96 -4.11
C PHE A 267 0.76 14.92 -5.46
N CYS A 268 1.42 15.31 -6.55
CA CYS A 268 0.86 15.21 -7.90
C CYS A 268 0.44 13.78 -8.27
N PHE A 269 1.28 12.78 -7.94
CA PHE A 269 0.95 11.37 -8.18
C PHE A 269 -0.28 10.92 -7.38
N ILE A 270 -0.37 11.24 -6.09
CA ILE A 270 -1.54 10.90 -5.26
C ILE A 270 -2.79 11.63 -5.76
N ALA A 271 -2.68 12.90 -6.15
CA ALA A 271 -3.77 13.66 -6.77
C ALA A 271 -4.25 13.01 -8.08
N SER A 272 -3.33 12.50 -8.89
CA SER A 272 -3.63 11.74 -10.12
C SER A 272 -4.46 10.50 -9.85
N LEU A 273 -4.10 9.72 -8.81
CA LEU A 273 -4.88 8.56 -8.37
C LEU A 273 -6.26 8.98 -7.82
N ALA A 274 -6.34 10.09 -7.09
CA ALA A 274 -7.62 10.60 -6.60
C ALA A 274 -8.56 11.02 -7.74
N ILE A 275 -8.03 11.70 -8.77
CA ILE A 275 -8.77 12.05 -9.98
C ILE A 275 -9.22 10.79 -10.71
N ALA A 276 -8.36 9.77 -10.83
CA ALA A 276 -8.73 8.48 -11.41
C ALA A 276 -9.94 7.86 -10.70
N VAL A 277 -9.92 7.80 -9.37
CA VAL A 277 -11.05 7.29 -8.57
C VAL A 277 -12.31 8.11 -8.84
N ALA A 278 -12.21 9.43 -8.91
CA ALA A 278 -13.36 10.30 -9.19
C ALA A 278 -13.98 10.04 -10.57
N LEU A 279 -13.17 9.71 -11.58
CA LEU A 279 -13.62 9.38 -12.94
C LEU A 279 -14.28 8.00 -13.05
N ASN A 280 -13.86 7.02 -12.23
CA ASN A 280 -14.40 5.67 -12.26
C ASN A 280 -14.54 5.05 -10.85
N PRO A 281 -15.45 5.57 -10.01
CA PRO A 281 -15.52 5.18 -8.60
C PRO A 281 -15.95 3.72 -8.43
N ARG A 282 -16.81 3.20 -9.31
CA ARG A 282 -17.32 1.80 -9.19
C ARG A 282 -16.20 0.77 -9.29
N ARG A 283 -15.23 1.01 -10.18
CA ARG A 283 -14.09 0.10 -10.38
C ARG A 283 -12.95 0.39 -9.41
N LEU A 284 -12.67 1.68 -9.17
CA LEU A 284 -11.45 2.11 -8.49
C LEU A 284 -11.64 2.44 -7.01
N PHE A 285 -12.82 2.21 -6.41
CA PHE A 285 -13.06 2.51 -5.00
C PHE A 285 -12.03 1.86 -4.06
N PHE A 286 -11.61 0.62 -4.34
CA PHE A 286 -10.60 -0.07 -3.53
C PHE A 286 -9.24 0.67 -3.52
N LEU A 287 -8.96 1.51 -4.52
CA LEU A 287 -7.76 2.34 -4.56
C LEU A 287 -7.74 3.38 -3.41
N VAL A 288 -8.90 3.81 -2.91
CA VAL A 288 -9.01 4.74 -1.76
C VAL A 288 -8.43 4.10 -0.51
N ILE A 289 -8.77 2.83 -0.26
CA ILE A 289 -8.29 2.08 0.91
C ILE A 289 -6.77 1.93 0.83
N ILE A 290 -6.25 1.54 -0.34
CA ILE A 290 -4.81 1.32 -0.49
C ILE A 290 -4.00 2.62 -0.67
N ALA A 291 -4.65 3.77 -0.92
CA ALA A 291 -3.94 5.05 -1.07
C ALA A 291 -3.07 5.37 0.16
N ILE A 292 -3.54 5.05 1.37
CA ILE A 292 -2.76 5.21 2.61
C ILE A 292 -1.49 4.35 2.58
N VAL A 293 -1.63 3.09 2.17
CA VAL A 293 -0.49 2.16 2.02
C VAL A 293 0.48 2.66 0.95
N ILE A 294 -0.02 3.13 -0.19
CA ILE A 294 0.81 3.75 -1.25
C ILE A 294 1.58 4.95 -0.70
N VAL A 295 0.94 5.84 0.07
CA VAL A 295 1.61 6.98 0.71
C VAL A 295 2.73 6.53 1.65
N ILE A 296 2.49 5.51 2.48
CA ILE A 296 3.50 4.94 3.37
C ILE A 296 4.66 4.38 2.55
N LEU A 297 4.39 3.55 1.54
CA LEU A 297 5.41 2.95 0.67
C LEU A 297 6.24 4.02 -0.04
N LEU A 298 5.62 5.03 -0.66
CA LEU A 298 6.31 6.13 -1.35
C LEU A 298 7.15 6.97 -0.38
N THR A 299 6.73 7.10 0.88
CA THR A 299 7.48 7.78 1.93
C THR A 299 8.71 6.98 2.34
N VAL A 300 8.54 5.68 2.62
CA VAL A 300 9.65 4.78 2.98
C VAL A 300 10.66 4.69 1.83
N TYR A 301 10.19 4.42 0.61
CA TYR A 301 11.06 4.33 -0.57
C TYR A 301 11.74 5.66 -0.88
N GLY A 302 11.08 6.80 -0.67
CA GLY A 302 11.69 8.12 -0.82
C GLY A 302 12.78 8.42 0.20
N LEU A 303 12.56 8.01 1.45
CA LEU A 303 13.52 8.15 2.54
C LEU A 303 14.76 7.29 2.28
N VAL A 304 14.56 6.00 1.99
CA VAL A 304 15.65 5.08 1.64
C VAL A 304 16.35 5.53 0.36
N GLY A 305 15.59 5.92 -0.66
CA GLY A 305 16.10 6.47 -1.92
C GLY A 305 16.99 7.70 -1.71
N ARG A 306 16.70 8.55 -0.71
CA ARG A 306 17.58 9.67 -0.34
C ARG A 306 18.93 9.20 0.22
N TRP A 307 18.95 8.20 1.10
CA TRP A 307 20.20 7.65 1.63
C TRP A 307 21.01 6.93 0.56
N VAL A 308 20.34 6.13 -0.28
CA VAL A 308 20.93 5.46 -1.44
C VAL A 308 21.52 6.48 -2.42
N TYR A 309 20.80 7.55 -2.73
CA TYR A 309 21.28 8.59 -3.63
C TYR A 309 22.51 9.33 -3.05
N ALA A 310 22.53 9.60 -1.75
CA ALA A 310 23.69 10.21 -1.10
C ALA A 310 24.96 9.37 -1.26
N ARG A 311 24.83 8.03 -1.25
CA ARG A 311 25.96 7.11 -1.45
C ARG A 311 26.32 6.89 -2.92
N THR A 312 25.33 6.66 -3.77
CA THR A 312 25.51 6.18 -5.15
C THR A 312 25.70 7.31 -6.16
N ARG A 313 25.16 8.50 -5.83
CA ARG A 313 25.11 9.69 -6.70
C ARG A 313 24.34 9.48 -8.00
N ASP A 314 23.55 8.41 -8.08
CA ASP A 314 22.76 8.05 -9.26
C ASP A 314 21.31 7.75 -8.84
N PRO A 315 20.32 8.53 -9.30
CA PRO A 315 18.93 8.37 -8.88
C PRO A 315 18.31 7.05 -9.37
N ARG A 316 18.88 6.45 -10.41
CA ARG A 316 18.36 5.19 -10.99
C ARG A 316 18.45 4.02 -10.04
N VAL A 317 19.41 4.01 -9.11
CA VAL A 317 19.52 2.94 -8.09
C VAL A 317 18.27 2.94 -7.20
N GLY A 318 17.94 4.11 -6.64
CA GLY A 318 16.75 4.27 -5.80
C GLY A 318 15.47 3.97 -6.58
N ALA A 319 15.40 4.41 -7.84
CA ALA A 319 14.26 4.16 -8.71
C ALA A 319 14.02 2.67 -8.98
N LEU A 320 15.05 1.91 -9.36
CA LEU A 320 14.93 0.47 -9.63
C LEU A 320 14.58 -0.31 -8.38
N GLY A 321 15.18 0.04 -7.23
CA GLY A 321 14.81 -0.57 -5.96
C GLY A 321 13.35 -0.29 -5.58
N ALA A 322 12.91 0.97 -5.67
CA ALA A 322 11.53 1.34 -5.34
C ALA A 322 10.51 0.70 -6.31
N ALA A 323 10.86 0.60 -7.59
CA ALA A 323 10.06 -0.09 -8.59
C ALA A 323 9.91 -1.58 -8.27
N PHE A 324 11.00 -2.25 -7.88
CA PHE A 324 10.97 -3.64 -7.44
C PHE A 324 10.15 -3.81 -6.16
N GLY A 325 10.38 -2.97 -5.15
CA GLY A 325 9.65 -3.01 -3.88
C GLY A 325 8.15 -2.83 -4.08
N LEU A 326 7.74 -1.85 -4.88
CA LEU A 326 6.32 -1.61 -5.19
C LEU A 326 5.74 -2.77 -6.00
N ALA A 327 6.40 -3.21 -7.08
CA ALA A 327 5.92 -4.32 -7.90
C ALA A 327 5.72 -5.60 -7.08
N TRP A 328 6.66 -5.89 -6.17
CA TRP A 328 6.53 -6.99 -5.22
C TRP A 328 5.31 -6.81 -4.31
N ALA A 329 5.18 -5.64 -3.66
CA ALA A 329 4.06 -5.33 -2.77
C ALA A 329 2.71 -5.48 -3.47
N LEU A 330 2.57 -4.91 -4.68
CA LEU A 330 1.34 -4.99 -5.46
C LEU A 330 1.01 -6.44 -5.84
N ALA A 331 2.02 -7.21 -6.28
CA ALA A 331 1.83 -8.59 -6.70
C ALA A 331 1.41 -9.52 -5.56
N VAL A 332 1.81 -9.26 -4.32
CA VAL A 332 1.51 -10.15 -3.17
C VAL A 332 0.30 -9.73 -2.36
N THR A 333 -0.02 -8.44 -2.29
CA THR A 333 -1.07 -7.93 -1.38
C THR A 333 -2.45 -7.87 -2.01
N PHE A 334 -2.55 -7.64 -3.32
CA PHE A 334 -3.86 -7.48 -3.95
C PHE A 334 -4.57 -8.83 -4.17
N PRO A 335 -5.91 -8.87 -4.04
CA PRO A 335 -6.70 -10.06 -4.34
C PRO A 335 -6.51 -10.50 -5.79
N ILE A 336 -6.40 -11.81 -5.98
CA ILE A 336 -6.51 -12.42 -7.31
C ILE A 336 -8.00 -12.44 -7.67
N VAL A 337 -8.30 -12.07 -8.91
CA VAL A 337 -9.66 -12.07 -9.46
C VAL A 337 -9.64 -12.90 -10.74
N ASP A 338 -10.64 -13.77 -10.88
CA ASP A 338 -10.89 -14.61 -12.05
C ASP A 338 -11.96 -14.00 -12.95
#